data_AF-A0A2M8PJF7-F1
#
_entry.id   AF-A0A2M8PJF7-F1
#
_cell.length_a   1.000
_cell.length_b   1.000
_cell.length_c   1.000
_cell.angle_alpha   90.00
_cell.angle_beta   90.00
_cell.angle_gamma   90.00
#
_symmetry.space_group_name_H-M   'P 1'
#
loop_
_entity.id
_entity.type
_entity.pdbx_description
1 polymer ?
#
loop_
_entity_poly.entity_id
_entity_poly.type
_entity_poly.pdbx_seq_one_letter_code
_entity_poly.pdbx_strand_id
1 'polypeptide(L)'
;DVMMPGIDGLEVLSRLRESPVTAGLPTILITAKNEPSDIAHGLQLGADDYIPKPFHPNELLARAESKIQARKLEMTLQRRTQELEALLRVSEELNQHLEVDELLELLLYLVLD
;
A
#
# COMPACT_ATOMS: atom_id res chain seq x y z
N ASP A 1 -5.68 -21.56 -4.15
CA ASP A 1 -5.32 -22.77 -3.38
C ASP A 1 -3.80 -22.86 -3.37
N VAL A 2 -3.18 -23.47 -2.37
CA VAL A 2 -1.73 -23.76 -2.45
C VAL A 2 -1.53 -24.98 -3.36
N MET A 3 -2.22 -26.08 -3.10
CA MET A 3 -2.08 -27.25 -3.96
C MET A 3 -3.01 -27.11 -5.18
N MET A 4 -2.44 -26.75 -6.33
CA MET A 4 -3.14 -26.67 -7.61
C MET A 4 -2.46 -27.55 -8.66
N PRO A 5 -3.20 -28.13 -9.62
CA PRO A 5 -2.60 -28.84 -10.73
C PRO A 5 -1.84 -27.88 -11.64
N GLY A 6 -0.62 -28.24 -12.01
CA GLY A 6 0.25 -27.46 -12.89
C GLY A 6 1.17 -26.50 -12.16
N ILE A 7 0.63 -25.43 -11.56
CA ILE A 7 1.39 -24.41 -10.85
C ILE A 7 1.00 -24.36 -9.38
N ASP A 8 2.00 -24.35 -8.48
CA ASP A 8 1.78 -24.21 -7.04
C ASP A 8 1.25 -22.80 -6.71
N GLY A 9 0.34 -22.68 -5.75
CA GLY A 9 -0.18 -21.39 -5.30
C GLY A 9 0.87 -20.48 -4.68
N LEU A 10 1.93 -21.05 -4.11
CA LEU A 10 3.07 -20.27 -3.62
C LEU A 10 3.88 -19.67 -4.78
N GLU A 11 4.04 -20.41 -5.88
CA GLU A 11 4.67 -19.91 -7.10
C GLU A 11 3.83 -18.81 -7.75
N VAL A 12 2.50 -18.97 -7.77
CA VAL A 12 1.58 -17.91 -8.23
C VAL A 12 1.74 -16.65 -7.36
N LEU A 13 1.80 -16.80 -6.04
CA LEU A 13 2.01 -15.69 -5.12
C LEU A 13 3.34 -14.97 -5.41
N SER A 14 4.44 -15.70 -5.59
CA SER A 14 5.75 -15.12 -5.92
C SER A 14 5.65 -14.23 -7.18
N ARG A 15 5.06 -14.76 -8.26
CA ARG A 15 4.87 -14.00 -9.52
C ARG A 15 3.99 -12.77 -9.35
N LEU A 16 2.95 -12.84 -8.52
CA LEU A 16 2.10 -11.68 -8.22
C LEU A 16 2.88 -10.59 -7.48
N ARG A 17 3.83 -10.96 -6.61
CA ARG A 17 4.68 -10.02 -5.87
C ARG A 17 5.80 -9.42 -6.71
N GLU A 18 6.27 -10.11 -7.75
CA GLU A 18 7.31 -9.59 -8.66
C GLU A 18 6.82 -8.46 -9.57
N SER A 19 5.53 -8.44 -9.93
CA SER A 19 4.96 -7.41 -10.80
C SER A 19 4.47 -6.19 -9.99
N PRO A 20 4.95 -4.96 -10.28
CA PRO A 20 4.53 -3.75 -9.55
C PRO A 20 3.01 -3.50 -9.57
N VAL A 21 2.33 -3.94 -10.64
CA VAL A 21 0.89 -3.77 -10.81
C VAL A 21 0.10 -4.68 -9.86
N THR A 22 0.62 -5.87 -9.57
CA THR A 22 -0.07 -6.89 -8.76
C THR A 22 0.51 -7.04 -7.36
N ALA A 23 1.70 -6.49 -7.10
CA ALA A 23 2.42 -6.67 -5.85
C ALA A 23 1.64 -6.19 -4.63
N GLY A 24 0.77 -5.19 -4.81
CA GLY A 24 -0.09 -4.67 -3.75
C GLY A 24 -1.48 -5.31 -3.64
N LEU A 25 -1.80 -6.35 -4.41
CA LEU A 25 -3.11 -7.00 -4.28
C LEU A 25 -3.20 -7.80 -2.97
N PRO A 26 -4.30 -7.68 -2.21
CA PRO A 26 -4.52 -8.55 -1.06
C PRO A 26 -4.64 -10.02 -1.49
N THR A 27 -3.93 -10.91 -0.80
CA THR A 27 -3.89 -12.34 -1.09
C THR A 27 -4.21 -13.14 0.17
N ILE A 28 -4.99 -14.20 0.00
CA ILE A 28 -5.29 -15.17 1.04
C ILE A 28 -4.97 -16.56 0.49
N LEU A 29 -4.03 -17.24 1.12
CA LEU A 29 -3.74 -18.63 0.79
C LEU A 29 -4.77 -19.53 1.47
N ILE A 30 -5.37 -20.44 0.72
CA ILE A 30 -6.36 -21.39 1.22
C ILE A 30 -5.90 -22.79 0.86
N THR A 31 -5.69 -23.68 1.83
CA THR A 31 -5.09 -25.00 1.57
C THR A 31 -5.38 -26.03 2.65
N ALA A 32 -5.23 -27.31 2.35
CA ALA A 32 -5.31 -28.39 3.35
C ALA A 32 -4.05 -28.49 4.23
N LYS A 33 -2.95 -27.85 3.84
CA LYS A 33 -1.73 -27.74 4.67
C LYS A 33 -2.02 -26.84 5.87
N ASN A 34 -1.76 -27.34 7.07
CA ASN A 34 -2.08 -26.63 8.32
C ASN A 34 -0.96 -26.73 9.36
N GLU A 35 0.22 -27.22 8.97
CA GLU A 35 1.38 -27.19 9.85
C GLU A 35 1.81 -25.74 10.07
N PRO A 36 2.22 -25.36 11.30
CA PRO A 36 2.71 -24.01 11.57
C PRO A 36 3.87 -23.56 10.66
N SER A 37 4.70 -24.52 10.23
CA SER A 37 5.78 -24.32 9.26
C SER A 37 5.26 -23.87 7.88
N ASP A 38 4.23 -24.54 7.35
CA ASP A 38 3.61 -24.20 6.06
C ASP A 38 2.95 -22.81 6.10
N ILE A 39 2.28 -22.49 7.21
CA ILE A 39 1.63 -21.18 7.41
C ILE A 39 2.70 -20.09 7.46
N ALA A 40 3.73 -20.27 8.27
CA ALA A 40 4.82 -19.32 8.40
C ALA A 40 5.53 -19.10 7.06
N HIS A 41 5.77 -20.16 6.29
CA HIS A 41 6.38 -20.07 4.98
C HIS A 41 5.53 -19.26 3.99
N GLY A 42 4.22 -19.53 3.92
CA GLY A 42 3.31 -18.78 3.04
C GLY A 42 3.26 -17.29 3.38
N LEU A 43 3.23 -16.94 4.67
CA LEU A 43 3.28 -15.55 5.13
C LEU A 43 4.62 -14.88 4.82
N GLN A 44 5.74 -15.58 4.99
CA GLN A 44 7.09 -15.07 4.65
C GLN A 44 7.26 -14.78 3.16
N LEU A 45 6.60 -15.56 2.29
CA LEU A 45 6.54 -15.31 0.85
C LEU A 45 5.65 -14.12 0.46
N GLY A 46 5.04 -13.44 1.43
CA GLY A 46 4.24 -12.24 1.22
C GLY A 46 2.74 -12.48 1.05
N ALA A 47 2.21 -13.61 1.54
CA ALA A 47 0.77 -13.78 1.67
C ALA A 47 0.25 -12.86 2.78
N ASP A 48 -0.92 -12.22 2.56
CA ASP A 48 -1.50 -11.33 3.57
C ASP A 48 -2.30 -12.11 4.63
N ASP A 49 -2.78 -13.31 4.28
CA ASP A 49 -3.41 -14.25 5.20
C ASP A 49 -3.25 -15.69 4.71
N TYR A 50 -3.48 -16.63 5.61
CA TYR A 50 -3.44 -18.06 5.37
C TYR A 50 -4.56 -18.75 6.12
N ILE A 51 -5.42 -19.48 5.42
CA ILE A 51 -6.59 -20.16 5.99
C ILE A 51 -6.53 -21.65 5.66
N PRO A 52 -6.38 -22.54 6.66
CA PRO A 52 -6.43 -23.98 6.43
C PRO A 52 -7.86 -24.45 6.13
N LYS A 53 -7.99 -25.51 5.34
CA LYS A 53 -9.26 -26.22 5.11
C LYS A 53 -9.48 -27.29 6.20
N PRO A 54 -10.73 -27.55 6.62
CA PRO A 54 -11.94 -26.81 6.27
C PRO A 54 -12.05 -25.47 7.01
N PHE A 55 -12.69 -24.48 6.39
CA PHE A 55 -12.94 -23.16 6.97
C PHE A 55 -14.42 -22.79 6.87
N HIS A 56 -14.88 -21.87 7.73
CA HIS A 56 -16.23 -21.35 7.64
C HIS A 56 -16.32 -20.23 6.59
N PRO A 57 -17.34 -20.21 5.71
CA PRO A 57 -17.49 -19.15 4.71
C PRO A 57 -17.51 -17.73 5.30
N ASN A 58 -18.16 -17.57 6.46
CA ASN A 58 -18.20 -16.27 7.15
C ASN A 58 -16.82 -15.82 7.65
N GLU A 59 -15.95 -16.76 8.02
CA GLU A 59 -14.57 -16.43 8.42
C GLU A 59 -13.77 -15.94 7.21
N LEU A 60 -13.86 -16.64 6.07
CA LEU A 60 -13.18 -16.23 4.85
C LEU A 60 -13.65 -14.85 4.39
N LEU A 61 -14.97 -14.60 4.43
CA LEU A 61 -15.54 -13.31 4.03
C LEU A 61 -15.02 -12.18 4.94
N ALA A 62 -15.08 -12.36 6.26
CA ALA A 62 -14.60 -11.36 7.22
C ALA A 62 -13.10 -11.05 7.02
N ARG A 63 -12.28 -12.08 6.78
CA ARG A 63 -10.85 -11.91 6.50
C ARG A 63 -10.62 -11.18 5.18
N ALA A 64 -11.31 -11.57 4.11
CA ALA A 64 -11.21 -10.91 2.81
C ALA A 64 -11.58 -9.43 2.88
N GLU A 65 -12.70 -9.11 3.53
CA GLU A 65 -13.14 -7.73 3.76
C GLU A 65 -12.09 -6.94 4.54
N SER A 66 -11.56 -7.50 5.62
CA SER A 66 -10.49 -6.87 6.42
C SER A 66 -9.26 -6.53 5.58
N LYS A 67 -8.79 -7.46 4.73
CA LYS A 67 -7.61 -7.22 3.88
C LYS A 67 -7.87 -6.19 2.78
N ILE A 68 -9.06 -6.19 2.19
CA ILE A 68 -9.47 -5.18 1.20
C ILE A 68 -9.51 -3.78 1.85
N GLN A 69 -10.12 -3.66 3.04
CA GLN A 69 -10.19 -2.38 3.74
C GLN A 69 -8.81 -1.87 4.15
N ALA A 70 -7.95 -2.75 4.66
CA ALA A 70 -6.56 -2.40 4.99
C ALA A 70 -5.82 -1.84 3.77
N ARG A 71 -5.95 -2.50 2.61
CA ARG A 71 -5.32 -2.03 1.37
C ARG A 71 -5.86 -0.69 0.89
N LYS A 72 -7.18 -0.49 0.98
CA LYS A 72 -7.82 0.79 0.62
C LYS A 72 -7.33 1.93 1.50
N LEU A 73 -7.16 1.68 2.80
CA LEU A 73 -6.62 2.66 3.75
C LEU A 73 -5.17 2.98 3.42
N GLU A 74 -4.33 1.97 3.20
CA GLU A 74 -2.92 2.14 2.82
C GLU A 74 -2.78 2.99 1.54
N MET A 75 -3.54 2.68 0.49
CA MET A 75 -3.56 3.46 -0.75
C MET A 75 -4.00 4.91 -0.51
N THR A 76 -4.98 5.12 0.38
CA THR A 76 -5.45 6.46 0.73
C THR A 76 -4.36 7.25 1.44
N LEU A 77 -3.67 6.63 2.39
CA LEU A 77 -2.56 7.25 3.12
C LEU A 77 -1.41 7.60 2.18
N GLN A 78 -0.98 6.67 1.32
CA GLN A 78 0.07 6.91 0.32
C GLN A 78 -0.26 8.12 -0.55
N ARG A 79 -1.50 8.22 -1.04
CA ARG A 79 -1.96 9.36 -1.82
C ARG A 79 -1.90 10.67 -1.04
N ARG A 80 -2.32 10.67 0.23
CA ARG A 80 -2.24 11.87 1.09
C ARG A 80 -0.81 12.29 1.38
N THR A 81 0.08 11.34 1.62
CA THR A 81 1.51 11.62 1.79
C THR A 81 2.09 12.27 0.53
N GLN A 82 1.80 11.73 -0.65
CA GLN A 82 2.24 12.31 -1.92
C GLN A 82 1.69 13.73 -2.15
N GLU A 83 0.42 13.97 -1.80
CA GLU A 83 -0.20 15.31 -1.86
C GLU A 83 0.53 16.29 -0.93
N LEU A 84 0.82 15.90 0.32
CA LEU A 84 1.52 16.74 1.30
C LEU A 84 2.96 17.05 0.86
N GLU A 85 3.68 16.05 0.35
CA GLU A 85 5.03 16.24 -0.18
C GLU A 85 5.04 17.20 -1.38
N ALA A 86 4.04 17.12 -2.26
CA ALA A 86 3.90 18.05 -3.37
C ALA A 86 3.64 19.49 -2.91
N LEU A 87 2.75 19.67 -1.92
CA LEU A 87 2.48 20.98 -1.33
C LEU A 87 3.71 21.58 -0.66
N LEU A 88 4.48 20.78 0.07
CA LEU A 88 5.71 21.22 0.71
C LEU A 88 6.72 21.71 -0.32
N ARG A 89 6.93 20.96 -1.41
CA ARG A 89 7.83 21.37 -2.50
C ARG A 89 7.43 22.71 -3.11
N VAL A 90 6.13 22.91 -3.39
CA VAL A 90 5.62 24.19 -3.92
C VAL A 90 5.84 25.33 -2.93
N SER A 91 5.59 25.09 -1.64
CA SER A 91 5.82 26.08 -0.60
C SER A 91 7.29 26.47 -0.48
N GLU A 92 8.21 25.50 -0.58
CA GLU A 92 9.65 25.74 -0.54
C GLU A 92 10.10 26.57 -1.76
N GLU A 93 9.59 26.25 -2.95
CA GLU A 93 9.92 26.98 -4.18
C GLU A 93 9.42 28.44 -4.14
N LEU A 94 8.20 28.68 -3.65
CA LEU A 94 7.67 30.04 -3.46
C LEU A 94 8.50 30.84 -2.44
N ASN A 95 8.86 30.23 -1.31
CA ASN A 95 9.72 30.89 -0.32
C ASN A 95 11.11 31.21 -0.85
N GLN A 96 11.63 30.43 -1.81
CA GLN A 96 12.91 30.71 -2.45
C GLN A 96 12.84 31.82 -3.51
N HIS A 97 11.67 32.07 -4.08
CA HIS A 97 11.48 33.11 -5.12
C HIS A 97 10.97 34.44 -4.58
N LEU A 98 10.44 34.51 -3.34
CA LEU A 98 10.27 35.79 -2.66
C LEU A 98 11.60 36.17 -1.99
N GLU A 99 12.50 36.80 -2.74
CA GLU A 99 13.65 37.44 -2.11
C GLU A 99 13.18 38.54 -1.16
N VAL A 100 13.87 38.69 -0.03
CA VAL A 100 13.59 39.76 0.95
C VAL A 100 13.62 41.13 0.27
N ASP A 101 14.44 41.29 -0.77
CA ASP A 101 14.57 42.51 -1.54
C ASP A 101 13.34 42.80 -2.43
N GLU A 102 12.73 41.78 -3.06
CA GLU A 102 11.46 41.95 -3.79
C GLU A 102 10.29 42.27 -2.85
N LEU A 103 10.26 41.64 -1.66
CA LEU A 103 9.30 41.95 -0.62
C LEU A 103 9.46 43.37 -0.08
N LEU A 104 10.71 43.83 0.08
CA LEU A 104 11.02 45.21 0.49
C LEU A 104 10.62 46.21 -0.59
N GLU A 105 10.87 45.94 -1.87
CA GLU A 105 10.39 46.78 -2.98
C GLU A 105 8.86 46.86 -3.00
N LEU A 106 8.17 45.73 -2.86
CA LEU A 106 6.70 45.68 -2.85
C LEU A 106 6.12 46.45 -1.65
N LEU A 107 6.72 46.28 -0.47
CA LEU A 107 6.34 47.02 0.75
C LEU A 107 6.63 48.51 0.62
N LEU A 108 7.77 48.91 0.04
CA LEU A 108 8.08 50.31 -0.21
C LEU A 108 7.01 50.92 -1.13
N TYR A 109 6.63 50.19 -2.18
CA TYR A 109 5.62 50.64 -3.13
C TYR A 109 4.22 50.78 -2.49
N LEU A 110 3.86 49.88 -1.57
CA LEU A 110 2.55 49.89 -0.87
C LEU A 110 2.45 50.88 0.29
N VAL A 111 3.58 51.31 0.88
CA VAL A 111 3.61 52.22 2.05
C VAL A 111 3.86 53.68 1.64
N LEU A 112 4.38 53.91 0.42
CA LEU A 112 4.68 55.25 -0.11
C LEU A 112 3.53 55.88 -0.93
N ASP A 113 2.41 55.19 -1.10
CA ASP A 113 1.09 55.74 -1.50
C ASP A 113 0.12 55.74 -0.29
#